data_AF-A0A4U0VW27-F1
#
_entry.id   AF-A0A4U0VW27-F1
#
_cell.length_a   1.000
_cell.length_b   1.000
_cell.length_c   1.000
_cell.angle_alpha   90.00
_cell.angle_beta   90.00
_cell.angle_gamma   90.00
#
_symmetry.space_group_name_H-M   'P 1'
#
loop_
_entity.id
_entity.type
_entity.pdbx_description
1 polymer ?
#
loop_
_entity_poly.entity_id
_entity_poly.type
_entity_poly.pdbx_seq_one_letter_code
_entity_poly.pdbx_strand_id
1 'polypeptide(L)'
;MKDRRDAEALNATAAARTARGTHGVNARLAVAALGRRTFSPTQQLLQLLRVRPATSMAATAAPSKPPLASQTSFYKRPLPESCIAFASPEGKQLFATALNEGNLESYFVLAPQAVTQNEPAYCALGTLVQILNSLEVDPMRRWKSGWRW
;
A
#
# COMPACT_ATOMS: atom_id res chain seq x y z
N MET A 1 16.94 -43.54 -1.90
CA MET A 1 17.00 -44.41 -3.09
C MET A 1 15.60 -44.94 -3.28
N LYS A 2 15.01 -44.69 -4.48
CA LYS A 2 13.62 -45.00 -4.89
C LYS A 2 12.56 -44.00 -4.34
N ASP A 3 11.85 -43.16 -5.09
CA ASP A 3 11.74 -42.80 -6.51
C ASP A 3 11.30 -41.31 -6.50
N ARG A 4 12.02 -40.37 -7.16
CA ARG A 4 11.90 -39.97 -8.57
C ARG A 4 10.48 -39.56 -9.00
N ARG A 5 10.40 -38.28 -9.39
CA ARG A 5 9.79 -37.80 -10.64
C ARG A 5 8.28 -38.02 -10.77
N ASP A 6 7.50 -36.98 -10.50
CA ASP A 6 6.18 -36.71 -11.14
C ASP A 6 5.70 -35.24 -11.03
N ALA A 7 6.53 -34.29 -10.59
CA ALA A 7 6.10 -32.89 -10.39
C ALA A 7 6.37 -31.96 -11.60
N GLU A 8 6.63 -32.50 -12.79
CA GLU A 8 7.06 -31.72 -13.97
C GLU A 8 6.22 -32.01 -15.23
N ALA A 9 4.94 -32.33 -15.04
CA ALA A 9 4.01 -32.53 -16.14
C ALA A 9 2.62 -32.05 -15.75
N LEU A 10 2.34 -30.73 -15.83
CA LEU A 10 0.98 -30.19 -15.88
C LEU A 10 0.86 -28.68 -16.23
N ASN A 11 1.91 -28.02 -16.72
CA ASN A 11 1.84 -26.59 -17.07
C ASN A 11 2.13 -26.28 -18.55
N ALA A 12 1.51 -27.03 -19.46
CA ALA A 12 1.69 -26.82 -20.90
C ALA A 12 0.44 -27.14 -21.75
N THR A 13 -0.75 -26.69 -21.34
CA THR A 13 -1.93 -26.72 -22.25
C THR A 13 -2.99 -25.68 -21.88
N ALA A 14 -2.72 -24.39 -22.10
CA ALA A 14 -3.77 -23.36 -22.00
C ALA A 14 -3.38 -22.06 -22.73
N ALA A 15 -3.42 -22.07 -24.07
CA ALA A 15 -3.54 -20.83 -24.85
C ALA A 15 -4.02 -21.14 -26.28
N ALA A 16 -5.17 -21.82 -26.38
CA ALA A 16 -5.89 -21.93 -27.64
C ALA A 16 -6.78 -20.69 -27.84
N ARG A 17 -6.51 -19.97 -28.93
CA ARG A 17 -7.49 -19.41 -29.87
C ARG A 17 -8.83 -18.93 -29.28
N THR A 18 -9.02 -17.60 -29.25
CA THR A 18 -10.33 -17.00 -29.55
C THR A 18 -10.14 -15.77 -30.43
N ALA A 19 -10.79 -15.84 -31.59
CA ALA A 19 -10.84 -14.79 -32.59
C ALA A 19 -12.18 -14.04 -32.51
N ARG A 20 -12.16 -12.85 -33.12
CA ARG A 20 -13.27 -12.08 -33.71
C ARG A 20 -14.03 -11.10 -32.81
N GLY A 21 -13.99 -9.84 -33.24
CA GLY A 21 -15.21 -9.11 -33.56
C GLY A 21 -15.25 -7.65 -33.12
N THR A 22 -14.82 -6.72 -33.99
CA THR A 22 -15.41 -5.37 -34.04
C THR A 22 -15.41 -4.86 -35.49
N HIS A 23 -16.61 -4.52 -35.98
CA HIS A 23 -16.88 -3.93 -37.29
C HIS A 23 -17.23 -2.45 -37.11
N GLY A 24 -16.57 -1.57 -37.90
CA GLY A 24 -17.07 -0.28 -38.40
C GLY A 24 -17.22 0.85 -37.36
N VAL A 25 -17.08 2.15 -37.66
CA VAL A 25 -17.24 2.90 -38.91
C VAL A 25 -16.59 4.30 -38.76
N ASN A 26 -15.90 4.76 -39.82
CA ASN A 26 -15.60 6.13 -40.29
C ASN A 26 -14.97 7.22 -39.39
N ALA A 27 -13.82 7.74 -39.84
CA ALA A 27 -13.63 9.19 -40.05
C ALA A 27 -12.45 9.51 -41.00
N ARG A 28 -12.82 9.84 -42.24
CA ARG A 28 -12.32 10.92 -43.13
C ARG A 28 -10.81 11.19 -43.31
N LEU A 29 -10.43 11.04 -44.59
CA LEU A 29 -9.33 11.65 -45.33
C LEU A 29 -8.94 13.08 -44.88
N ALA A 30 -7.62 13.32 -44.82
CA ALA A 30 -7.01 14.57 -45.27
C ALA A 30 -5.63 14.26 -45.89
N VAL A 31 -5.55 14.38 -47.21
CA VAL A 31 -4.32 14.33 -48.00
C VAL A 31 -3.83 15.77 -48.16
N ALA A 32 -2.60 16.08 -47.76
CA ALA A 32 -1.95 17.35 -48.09
C ALA A 32 -0.46 17.15 -48.42
N ALA A 33 -0.24 17.16 -49.74
CA ALA A 33 0.91 17.62 -50.52
C ALA A 33 2.30 17.79 -49.88
N LEU A 34 3.25 17.13 -50.54
CA LEU A 34 4.71 17.26 -50.50
C LEU A 34 5.22 18.70 -50.66
N GLY A 35 6.23 19.05 -49.86
CA GLY A 35 7.11 20.20 -50.11
C GLY A 35 8.52 19.92 -49.59
N ARG A 36 9.40 19.41 -50.46
CA ARG A 36 10.85 19.33 -50.18
C ARG A 36 11.43 20.75 -50.27
N ARG A 37 12.07 21.26 -49.22
CA ARG A 37 12.99 22.40 -49.31
C ARG A 37 14.26 22.14 -48.49
N THR A 38 15.26 21.72 -49.25
CA THR A 38 16.71 21.92 -49.14
C THR A 38 17.29 22.59 -47.89
N PHE A 39 18.21 21.87 -47.26
CA PHE A 39 19.17 22.29 -46.25
C PHE A 39 20.20 23.26 -46.87
N SER A 40 20.50 24.38 -46.21
CA SER A 40 21.65 25.24 -46.54
C SER A 40 22.59 25.31 -45.31
N PRO A 41 23.82 24.76 -45.39
CA PRO A 41 24.71 24.59 -44.24
C PRO A 41 25.65 25.79 -43.97
N THR A 42 25.31 27.00 -44.42
CA THR A 42 26.25 28.16 -44.40
C THR A 42 25.84 29.35 -43.53
N GLN A 43 24.78 29.27 -42.73
CA GLN A 43 24.43 30.33 -41.76
C GLN A 43 24.98 30.09 -40.34
N GLN A 44 26.08 29.34 -40.21
CA GLN A 44 26.63 28.93 -38.92
C GLN A 44 27.94 29.63 -38.51
N LEU A 45 28.34 30.74 -39.15
CA LEU A 45 29.66 31.33 -38.83
C LEU A 45 29.78 32.84 -39.06
N LEU A 46 28.96 33.69 -38.40
CA LEU A 46 29.23 35.14 -38.24
C LEU A 46 28.26 35.86 -37.27
N GLN A 47 28.08 35.36 -36.04
CA GLN A 47 27.52 36.15 -34.92
C GLN A 47 28.42 36.10 -33.68
N LEU A 48 29.73 36.03 -33.92
CA LEU A 48 30.76 36.30 -32.92
C LEU A 48 30.48 37.62 -32.18
N LEU A 49 30.51 37.53 -30.85
CA LEU A 49 30.93 38.58 -29.91
C LEU A 49 30.03 39.83 -29.79
N ARG A 50 28.84 39.66 -29.21
CA ARG A 50 28.29 40.69 -28.31
C ARG A 50 28.03 40.09 -26.93
N VAL A 51 28.94 40.36 -26.00
CA VAL A 51 28.71 40.18 -24.57
C VAL A 51 27.58 41.12 -24.17
N ARG A 52 26.45 40.56 -23.72
CA ARG A 52 25.35 41.32 -23.12
C ARG A 52 25.68 41.58 -21.65
N PRO A 53 25.53 42.81 -21.12
CA PRO A 53 25.65 43.04 -19.68
C PRO A 53 24.49 42.32 -18.97
N ALA A 54 24.80 41.66 -17.85
CA ALA A 54 23.82 41.01 -17.01
C ALA A 54 22.84 42.06 -16.46
N THR A 55 21.64 42.14 -17.03
CA THR A 55 20.53 42.85 -16.41
C THR A 55 20.10 42.02 -15.19
N SER A 56 20.28 42.58 -14.00
CA SER A 56 19.79 42.03 -12.74
C SER A 56 18.28 41.78 -12.86
N MET A 57 17.91 40.51 -12.99
CA MET A 57 16.54 40.05 -12.83
C MET A 57 16.40 39.57 -11.40
N ALA A 58 15.62 40.30 -10.62
CA ALA A 58 15.13 39.85 -9.33
C ALA A 58 14.47 38.48 -9.52
N ALA A 59 15.11 37.43 -9.01
CA ALA A 59 14.53 36.10 -8.98
C ALA A 59 13.41 36.11 -7.94
N THR A 60 12.20 36.16 -8.46
CA THR A 60 10.91 35.92 -7.80
C THR A 60 11.06 34.76 -6.82
N ALA A 61 10.70 34.99 -5.56
CA ALA A 61 10.68 33.96 -4.52
C ALA A 61 9.95 32.71 -5.03
N ALA A 62 10.58 31.55 -4.88
CA ALA A 62 9.94 30.26 -5.12
C ALA A 62 8.59 30.20 -4.38
N PRO A 63 7.54 29.54 -4.93
CA PRO A 63 6.32 29.33 -4.17
C PRO A 63 6.70 28.63 -2.87
N SER A 64 6.52 29.32 -1.75
CA SER A 64 6.72 28.73 -0.44
C SER A 64 5.80 27.52 -0.37
N LYS A 65 6.38 26.38 0.00
CA LYS A 65 5.67 25.14 0.27
C LYS A 65 4.43 25.51 1.09
N PRO A 66 3.20 25.16 0.67
CA PRO A 66 2.02 25.52 1.43
C PRO A 66 2.23 25.06 2.87
N PRO A 67 1.88 25.89 3.87
CA PRO A 67 2.11 25.57 5.27
C PRO A 67 1.55 24.17 5.50
N LEU A 68 2.43 23.27 5.94
CA LEU A 68 2.08 21.88 6.24
C LEU A 68 0.85 21.96 7.15
N ALA A 69 -0.29 21.47 6.68
CA ALA A 69 -1.54 21.48 7.43
C ALA A 69 -1.22 21.11 8.89
N SER A 70 -1.69 21.92 9.85
CA SER A 70 -1.43 21.72 11.26
C SER A 70 -1.63 20.24 11.58
N GLN A 71 -0.54 19.55 11.89
CA GLN A 71 -0.59 18.13 12.21
C GLN A 71 -1.30 18.00 13.54
N THR A 72 -2.62 17.92 13.48
CA THR A 72 -3.50 17.79 14.62
C THR A 72 -3.29 16.37 15.12
N SER A 73 -2.46 16.22 16.14
CA SER A 73 -2.28 14.94 16.81
C SER A 73 -3.45 14.70 17.75
N PHE A 74 -3.84 13.43 17.90
CA PHE A 74 -4.91 13.03 18.82
C PHE A 74 -4.31 12.17 19.94
N TYR A 75 -4.42 12.62 21.18
CA TYR A 75 -4.07 11.83 22.35
C TYR A 75 -5.34 11.25 22.97
N LYS A 76 -5.63 9.98 22.64
CA LYS A 76 -6.82 9.23 23.09
C LYS A 76 -8.15 9.90 22.71
N ARG A 77 -9.25 9.22 23.02
CA ARG A 77 -10.61 9.74 22.94
C ARG A 77 -11.32 9.42 24.26
N PRO A 78 -12.22 10.29 24.75
CA PRO A 78 -13.05 9.95 25.89
C PRO A 78 -13.89 8.72 25.55
N LEU A 79 -14.09 7.85 26.54
CA LEU A 79 -14.99 6.72 26.40
C LEU A 79 -16.43 7.24 26.37
N PRO A 80 -17.28 6.80 25.43
CA PRO A 80 -18.70 7.16 25.43
C PRO A 80 -19.40 6.73 26.72
N GLU A 81 -20.42 7.47 27.15
CA GLU A 81 -21.20 7.18 28.38
C GLU A 81 -21.91 5.81 28.33
N SER A 82 -22.13 5.27 27.13
CA SER A 82 -22.70 3.94 26.92
C SER A 82 -21.74 2.78 27.17
N CYS A 83 -20.46 3.06 27.47
CA CYS A 83 -19.43 2.04 27.59
C CYS A 83 -18.76 2.07 28.96
N ILE A 84 -18.47 0.88 29.50
CA ILE A 84 -17.76 0.71 30.77
C ILE A 84 -16.29 0.43 30.47
N ALA A 85 -15.39 1.16 31.12
CA ALA A 85 -13.96 0.93 30.95
C ALA A 85 -13.56 -0.43 31.54
N PHE A 86 -12.87 -1.26 30.74
CA PHE A 86 -12.47 -2.63 31.15
C PHE A 86 -11.69 -2.66 32.48
N ALA A 87 -10.79 -1.70 32.70
CA ALA A 87 -9.95 -1.63 33.90
C ALA A 87 -10.62 -0.95 35.12
N SER A 88 -11.86 -0.48 34.99
CA SER A 88 -12.61 0.12 36.10
C SER A 88 -13.03 -0.92 37.14
N PRO A 89 -13.40 -0.52 38.37
CA PRO A 89 -13.96 -1.45 39.36
C PRO A 89 -15.16 -2.24 38.83
N GLU A 90 -16.08 -1.56 38.15
CA GLU A 90 -17.26 -2.16 37.53
C GLU A 90 -16.89 -3.13 36.39
N GLY A 91 -15.97 -2.73 35.50
CA GLY A 91 -15.48 -3.60 34.42
C GLY A 91 -14.82 -4.88 34.92
N LYS A 92 -14.04 -4.79 36.01
CA LYS A 92 -13.44 -5.96 36.67
C LYS A 92 -14.49 -6.87 37.30
N GLN A 93 -15.54 -6.31 37.90
CA GLN A 93 -16.65 -7.09 38.43
C GLN A 93 -17.40 -7.83 37.32
N LEU A 94 -17.72 -7.16 36.21
CA LEU A 94 -18.35 -7.78 35.04
C LEU A 94 -17.50 -8.92 34.46
N PHE A 95 -16.19 -8.69 34.33
CA PHE A 95 -15.26 -9.73 33.89
C PHE A 95 -15.25 -10.92 34.85
N ALA A 96 -15.17 -10.69 36.17
CA ALA A 96 -15.18 -11.76 37.17
C ALA A 96 -16.48 -12.55 37.14
N THR A 97 -17.63 -11.90 36.99
CA THR A 97 -18.93 -12.57 36.85
C THR A 97 -18.97 -13.45 35.61
N ALA A 98 -18.65 -12.91 34.43
CA ALA A 98 -18.65 -13.67 33.19
C ALA A 98 -17.63 -14.82 33.19
N LEU A 99 -16.50 -14.65 33.89
CA LEU A 99 -15.52 -15.71 34.09
C LEU A 99 -16.08 -16.83 34.99
N ASN A 100 -16.72 -16.48 36.10
CA ASN A 100 -17.33 -17.46 37.01
C ASN A 100 -18.49 -18.22 36.36
N GLU A 101 -19.17 -17.62 35.38
CA GLU A 101 -20.22 -18.26 34.58
C GLU A 101 -19.67 -19.17 33.46
N GLY A 102 -18.34 -19.19 33.24
CA GLY A 102 -17.70 -19.98 32.18
C GLY A 102 -17.78 -19.36 30.77
N ASN A 103 -18.18 -18.09 30.66
CA ASN A 103 -18.35 -17.40 29.37
C ASN A 103 -17.05 -16.81 28.80
N LEU A 104 -15.92 -16.93 29.51
CA LEU A 104 -14.66 -16.26 29.17
C LEU A 104 -13.44 -17.18 29.00
N GLU A 105 -13.62 -18.49 28.82
CA GLU A 105 -12.49 -19.42 28.66
C GLU A 105 -11.54 -19.05 27.51
N SER A 106 -12.08 -18.52 26.40
CA SER A 106 -11.27 -18.06 25.26
C SER A 106 -10.35 -16.89 25.60
N TYR A 107 -10.64 -16.13 26.67
CA TYR A 107 -9.79 -15.02 27.08
C TYR A 107 -8.37 -15.48 27.42
N PHE A 108 -8.22 -16.65 28.05
CA PHE A 108 -6.90 -17.13 28.50
C PHE A 108 -5.96 -17.48 27.35
N VAL A 109 -6.49 -17.90 26.20
CA VAL A 109 -5.69 -18.17 24.99
C VAL A 109 -5.51 -16.94 24.11
N LEU A 110 -6.46 -16.00 24.13
CA LEU A 110 -6.43 -14.77 23.34
C LEU A 110 -5.57 -13.67 23.97
N ALA A 111 -5.64 -13.49 25.29
CA ALA A 111 -4.98 -12.40 25.99
C ALA A 111 -3.44 -12.42 25.85
N PRO A 112 -2.75 -13.58 25.92
CA PRO A 112 -1.30 -13.65 25.70
C PRO A 112 -0.86 -13.23 24.29
N GLN A 113 -1.77 -13.31 23.32
CA GLN A 113 -1.50 -12.98 21.91
C GLN A 113 -1.92 -11.56 21.52
N ALA A 114 -2.49 -10.80 22.47
CA ALA A 114 -2.94 -9.44 22.22
C ALA A 114 -1.77 -8.49 22.02
N VAL A 115 -1.73 -7.81 20.87
CA VAL A 115 -0.71 -6.81 20.54
C VAL A 115 -1.37 -5.53 20.06
N THR A 116 -0.71 -4.39 20.28
CA THR A 116 -1.15 -3.12 19.67
C THR A 116 -0.87 -3.18 18.18
N GLN A 117 -1.83 -2.73 17.37
CA GLN A 117 -1.66 -2.63 15.92
C GLN A 117 -0.43 -1.78 15.56
N ASN A 118 0.37 -2.25 14.59
CA ASN A 118 1.57 -1.54 14.16
C ASN A 118 1.25 -0.23 13.43
N GLU A 119 0.10 -0.15 12.77
CA GLU A 119 -0.38 1.02 12.04
C GLU A 119 -1.88 1.25 12.32
N PRO A 120 -2.40 2.49 12.27
CA PRO A 120 -3.79 2.79 12.54
C PRO A 120 -4.80 2.03 11.66
N ALA A 121 -4.40 1.65 10.45
CA ALA A 121 -5.23 0.93 9.48
C ALA A 121 -5.17 -0.60 9.62
N TYR A 122 -4.35 -1.15 10.52
CA TYR A 122 -4.01 -2.59 10.57
C TYR A 122 -4.74 -3.37 11.67
N CYS A 123 -5.91 -2.90 12.10
CA CYS A 123 -6.70 -3.60 13.13
C CYS A 123 -7.02 -5.05 12.73
N ALA A 124 -7.45 -5.28 11.48
CA ALA A 124 -7.78 -6.61 10.98
C ALA A 124 -6.57 -7.55 10.96
N LEU A 125 -5.39 -7.05 10.59
CA LEU A 125 -4.17 -7.85 10.56
C LEU A 125 -3.72 -8.23 11.98
N GLY A 126 -3.78 -7.28 12.93
CA GLY A 126 -3.48 -7.56 14.33
C GLY A 126 -4.40 -8.62 14.93
N THR A 127 -5.70 -8.53 14.68
CA THR A 127 -6.69 -9.53 15.12
C THR A 127 -6.47 -10.89 14.46
N LEU A 128 -6.16 -10.94 13.16
CA LEU A 128 -5.88 -12.20 12.47
C LEU A 128 -4.66 -12.92 13.07
N VAL A 129 -3.57 -12.18 13.32
CA VAL A 129 -2.37 -12.73 13.96
C VAL A 129 -2.69 -13.22 15.38
N GLN A 130 -3.42 -12.44 16.17
CA GLN A 130 -3.85 -12.85 17.52
C GLN A 130 -4.58 -14.20 17.48
N ILE A 131 -5.54 -14.36 16.57
CA ILE A 131 -6.33 -15.60 16.43
C ILE A 131 -5.44 -16.76 15.96
N LEU A 132 -4.62 -16.57 14.94
CA LEU A 132 -3.75 -17.64 14.41
C LEU A 132 -2.74 -18.13 15.45
N ASN A 133 -2.18 -17.21 16.25
CA ASN A 133 -1.27 -17.58 17.33
C ASN A 133 -2.01 -18.31 18.46
N SER A 134 -3.22 -17.89 18.81
CA SER A 134 -4.04 -18.57 19.82
C SER A 134 -4.48 -19.97 19.38
N LEU A 135 -4.53 -20.22 18.07
CA LEU A 135 -4.77 -21.54 17.47
C LEU A 135 -3.48 -22.33 17.21
N GLU A 136 -2.31 -21.79 17.58
CA GLU A 136 -1.00 -22.41 17.40
C GLU A 136 -0.70 -22.81 15.95
N VAL A 137 -1.18 -22.01 14.99
CA VAL A 137 -0.95 -22.26 13.56
C VAL A 137 0.50 -21.97 13.21
N ASP A 138 1.26 -22.99 12.82
CA ASP A 138 2.65 -22.82 12.38
C ASP A 138 2.70 -22.15 11.00
N PRO A 139 3.30 -20.94 10.86
CA PRO A 139 3.43 -20.28 9.57
C PRO A 139 4.41 -20.99 8.63
N MET A 140 5.15 -22.00 9.10
CA MET A 140 6.21 -22.72 8.38
C MET A 140 7.27 -21.79 7.79
N ARG A 141 7.38 -20.58 8.35
CA ARG A 141 8.29 -19.51 7.93
C ARG A 141 9.02 -18.98 9.14
N ARG A 142 10.34 -18.85 9.02
CA ARG A 142 11.18 -18.25 10.07
C ARG A 142 10.87 -16.77 10.15
N TRP A 143 10.57 -16.29 11.36
CA TRP A 143 10.37 -14.87 11.64
C TRP A 143 11.69 -14.20 12.01
N LYS A 144 12.27 -14.56 13.15
CA LYS A 144 13.54 -14.03 13.67
C LYS A 144 14.44 -15.17 14.11
N SER A 145 15.65 -15.24 13.56
CA SER A 145 16.60 -16.32 13.86
C SER A 145 15.95 -17.70 13.66
N GLY A 146 15.90 -18.57 14.67
CA GLY A 146 15.25 -19.88 14.61
C GLY A 146 13.75 -19.88 14.89
N TRP A 147 13.16 -18.74 15.26
CA TRP A 147 11.79 -18.67 15.75
C TRP A 147 10.77 -18.68 14.62
N ARG A 148 9.69 -19.45 14.82
CA ARG A 148 8.44 -19.39 14.09
C ARG A 148 7.37 -18.97 15.10
N TRP A 149 6.67 -17.90 14.77
CA TRP A 149 5.61 -17.33 15.56
C TRP A 149 4.59 -16.79 14.58
#